data_AF-A0A6B2GFF2-F1
#
_entry.id   AF-A0A6B2GFF2-F1
#
_cell.length_a   1.000
_cell.length_b   1.000
_cell.length_c   1.000
_cell.angle_alpha   90.00
_cell.angle_beta   90.00
_cell.angle_gamma   90.00
#
_symmetry.space_group_name_H-M   'P 1'
#
loop_
_entity.id
_entity.type
_entity.pdbx_description
1 polymer ?
#
loop_
_entity_poly.entity_id
_entity_poly.type
_entity_poly.pdbx_seq_one_letter_code
_entity_poly.pdbx_strand_id
1 'polypeptide(L)' 'KNIFWVVAGSGAMLGTTVQFEGNILSKTLISLNTGAKVNGRLLAQTAVTLDASTVVKPQ' A
#
# COMPACT_ATOMS: atom_id res chain seq x y z
N LYS A 1 -6.81 -10.13 -6.44
CA LYS A 1 -6.81 -9.08 -7.50
C LYS A 1 -8.05 -8.15 -7.51
N ASN A 2 -9.18 -8.54 -6.91
CA ASN A 2 -10.47 -7.84 -7.08
C ASN A 2 -10.84 -6.83 -5.96
N ILE A 3 -9.92 -6.55 -5.04
CA ILE A 3 -10.16 -5.62 -3.93
C ILE A 3 -9.48 -4.29 -4.28
N PHE A 4 -10.23 -3.20 -4.13
CA PHE A 4 -9.77 -1.84 -4.43
C PHE A 4 -10.03 -0.93 -3.25
N TRP A 5 -8.99 -0.22 -2.82
CA TRP A 5 -9.04 0.77 -1.76
C TRP A 5 -8.71 2.13 -2.35
N VAL A 6 -9.67 3.05 -2.34
CA VAL A 6 -9.48 4.41 -2.87
C VAL A 6 -9.29 5.37 -1.70
N VAL A 7 -8.13 6.01 -1.63
CA VAL A 7 -7.76 6.94 -0.56
C VAL A 7 -7.56 8.33 -1.17
N ALA A 8 -8.55 9.21 -0.97
CA ALA A 8 -8.54 10.58 -1.50
C ALA A 8 -7.93 11.61 -0.53
N GLY A 9 -7.74 11.24 0.74
CA GLY A 9 -7.28 12.10 1.83
C GLY A 9 -5.75 12.27 1.87
N SER A 10 -5.20 12.34 3.09
CA SER A 10 -3.78 12.62 3.33
C SER A 10 -2.80 11.53 2.87
N GLY A 11 -3.28 10.29 2.69
CA GLY A 11 -2.50 9.17 2.15
C GLY A 11 -2.86 7.85 2.81
N ALA A 12 -2.32 6.74 2.30
CA ALA A 12 -2.47 5.42 2.88
C ALA A 12 -1.21 5.06 3.69
N MET A 13 -1.34 4.88 4.99
CA MET A 13 -0.23 4.52 5.88
C MET A 13 -0.47 3.14 6.47
N LEU A 14 0.38 2.19 6.10
CA LEU A 14 0.38 0.85 6.65
C LEU A 14 1.41 0.80 7.79
N GLY A 15 0.94 0.44 8.98
CA GLY A 15 1.75 0.31 10.19
C GLY A 15 2.80 -0.80 10.09
N THR A 16 3.58 -0.98 11.15
CA THR A 16 4.60 -2.05 11.19
C THR A 16 3.94 -3.42 11.21
N THR A 17 4.60 -4.40 10.59
CA THR A 17 4.24 -5.84 10.57
C THR A 17 2.81 -6.19 10.13
N VAL A 18 2.05 -5.25 9.56
CA VAL A 18 0.68 -5.50 9.08
C VAL A 18 0.67 -6.39 7.84
N GLN A 19 -0.39 -7.19 7.69
CA GLN A 19 -0.70 -7.93 6.47
C GLN A 19 -1.89 -7.28 5.78
N PHE A 20 -1.72 -6.90 4.52
CA PHE A 20 -2.73 -6.16 3.75
C PHE A 20 -3.00 -6.83 2.40
N GLU A 21 -4.29 -6.91 2.06
CA GLU A 21 -4.80 -7.52 0.82
C GLU A 21 -5.56 -6.49 -0.02
N GLY A 22 -5.15 -6.33 -1.27
CA GLY A 22 -5.85 -5.49 -2.25
C GLY A 22 -4.99 -4.45 -2.96
N ASN A 23 -5.57 -3.81 -3.97
CA ASN A 23 -4.92 -2.74 -4.72
C ASN A 23 -5.27 -1.39 -4.08
N ILE A 24 -4.25 -0.63 -3.68
CA ILE A 24 -4.39 0.71 -3.11
C ILE A 24 -4.24 1.73 -4.23
N LEU A 25 -5.25 2.60 -4.37
CA LEU A 25 -5.20 3.80 -5.20
C LEU A 25 -5.21 5.02 -4.27
N SER A 26 -4.08 5.72 -4.17
CA SER A 26 -3.93 6.90 -3.31
C SER A 26 -3.73 8.16 -4.15
N LYS A 27 -4.47 9.22 -3.83
CA LYS A 27 -4.27 10.55 -4.42
C LYS A 27 -2.94 11.18 -4.01
N THR A 28 -2.39 10.75 -2.87
CA THR A 28 -1.15 11.28 -2.32
C THR A 28 -0.20 10.13 -2.00
N LEU A 29 0.40 10.11 -0.81
CA LEU A 29 1.40 9.14 -0.37
C LEU A 29 0.77 7.76 -0.13
N ILE A 30 1.54 6.71 -0.41
CA ILE A 30 1.39 5.37 0.19
C ILE A 30 2.67 5.06 0.97
N SER A 31 2.58 4.79 2.28
CA SER A 31 3.73 4.43 3.12
C SER A 31 3.55 3.05 3.74
N LEU A 32 4.56 2.19 3.57
CA LEU A 32 4.66 0.90 4.22
C LEU A 32 5.79 0.93 5.25
N ASN A 33 5.43 0.83 6.53
CA ASN A 33 6.40 0.79 7.62
C ASN A 33 7.02 -0.61 7.78
N THR A 34 8.07 -0.69 8.61
CA THR A 34 8.90 -1.89 8.85
C THR A 34 8.10 -3.18 8.90
N GLY A 35 8.43 -4.13 8.03
CA GLY A 35 7.85 -5.47 8.03
C GLY A 35 6.41 -5.57 7.53
N ALA A 36 5.81 -4.49 7.02
CA ALA A 36 4.51 -4.56 6.36
C ALA A 36 4.56 -5.48 5.14
N LYS A 37 3.49 -6.25 4.92
CA LYS A 37 3.33 -7.19 3.82
C LYS A 37 2.06 -6.86 3.05
N VAL A 38 2.19 -6.62 1.74
CA VAL A 38 1.06 -6.34 0.84
C VAL A 38 1.00 -7.39 -0.25
N ASN A 39 -0.18 -7.99 -0.42
CA ASN A 39 -0.54 -8.74 -1.62
C ASN A 39 -1.52 -7.88 -2.45
N GLY A 40 -0.96 -7.20 -3.45
CA GLY A 40 -1.64 -6.06 -4.05
C GLY A 40 -0.82 -5.24 -5.01
N ARG A 41 -1.32 -4.03 -5.28
CA ARG A 41 -0.62 -2.99 -6.05
C ARG A 41 -0.69 -1.69 -5.27
N LEU A 42 0.39 -0.92 -5.31
CA LEU A 42 0.49 0.39 -4.66
C LEU A 42 0.51 1.46 -5.75
N LEU A 43 -0.63 2.12 -5.98
CA LEU A 43 -0.82 3.10 -7.05
C LEU A 43 -1.03 4.49 -6.43
N ALA A 44 0.08 5.19 -6.17
CA ALA A 44 0.09 6.55 -5.64
C ALA A 44 0.25 7.58 -6.77
N GLN A 45 -0.46 8.71 -6.71
CA GLN A 45 -0.22 9.82 -7.65
C GLN A 45 1.00 10.67 -7.29
N THR A 46 1.55 10.53 -6.08
CA THR A 46 2.78 11.24 -5.66
C THR A 46 3.94 10.29 -5.41
N ALA A 47 3.91 9.55 -4.29
CA ALA A 47 5.03 8.73 -3.85
C ALA A 47 4.58 7.44 -3.19
N VAL A 48 5.42 6.42 -3.28
CA VAL A 48 5.34 5.18 -2.50
C VAL A 48 6.64 5.06 -1.70
N THR A 49 6.55 4.94 -0.38
CA THR A 49 7.69 4.71 0.51
C THR A 49 7.64 3.31 1.10
N LEU A 50 8.78 2.64 1.11
CA LEU A 50 8.93 1.26 1.58
C LEU A 50 10.02 1.22 2.65
N ASP A 51 9.68 0.80 3.86
CA ASP A 51 10.63 0.50 4.92
C ASP A 51 10.58 -0.99 5.25
N ALA A 52 11.65 -1.73 4.91
CA ALA A 52 11.81 -3.17 5.11
C ALA A 52 10.50 -3.98 4.90
N SER A 53 9.77 -3.66 3.83
CA SER A 53 8.42 -4.19 3.56
C SER A 53 8.41 -5.08 2.33
N THR A 54 7.39 -5.95 2.24
CA THR A 54 7.23 -6.92 1.14
C THR A 54 5.98 -6.59 0.34
N VAL A 55 6.10 -6.50 -0.99
CA VAL A 55 4.97 -6.28 -1.90
C VAL A 55 4.94 -7.38 -2.96
N VAL A 56 3.83 -8.11 -3.04
CA VAL A 56 3.62 -9.19 -3.99
C VAL A 56 2.51 -8.79 -4.95
N LYS A 57 2.81 -8.83 -6.26
CA LYS A 57 1.80 -8.61 -7.30
C LYS A 57 0.83 -9.80 -7.32
N PRO A 58 -0.49 -9.58 -7.24
CA PRO A 58 -1.47 -10.65 -7.31
C PRO A 58 -1.58 -11.20 -8.74
N GLN A 59 -1.84 -12.51 -8.86
CA GLN A 59 -2.18 -13.19 -10.12
C GLN A 59 -3.51 -12.73 -10.71
#